data_AF-A0A2S9G0F8-F1
#
_entry.id   AF-A0A2S9G0F8-F1
#
_cell.length_a   1.000
_cell.length_b   1.000
_cell.length_c   1.000
_cell.angle_alpha   90.00
_cell.angle_beta   90.00
_cell.angle_gamma   90.00
#
_symmetry.space_group_name_H-M   'P 1'
#
loop_
_entity.id
_entity.type
_entity.pdbx_description
1 polymer ?
#
loop_
_entity_poly.entity_id
_entity_poly.type
_entity_poly.pdbx_seq_one_letter_code
_entity_poly.pdbx_strand_id
1 'polypeptide(L)'
;MGEYVPAHIPERILAAGNRETLRPLHITQPDGPSFTVDGNLVRWQNWSLRVGFNHREGMTLHTVRYRDGDRERSIAHRMSFAEM
;
A
#
# COMPACT_ATOMS: atom_id res chain seq x y z
N MET A 1 15.25 -16.83 31.97
CA MET A 1 14.89 -15.91 30.87
C MET A 1 15.56 -14.59 31.21
N GLY A 2 16.63 -14.22 30.50
CA GLY A 2 17.40 -13.02 30.84
C GLY A 2 16.54 -11.79 30.56
N GLU A 3 16.25 -11.02 31.60
CA GLU A 3 15.51 -9.77 31.46
C GLU A 3 16.38 -8.77 30.69
N TYR A 4 15.79 -8.11 29.69
CA TYR A 4 16.47 -7.04 28.97
C TYR A 4 16.62 -5.84 29.92
N VAL A 5 17.85 -5.52 30.30
CA VAL A 5 18.18 -4.36 31.16
C VAL A 5 18.90 -3.31 30.32
N PRO A 6 18.18 -2.36 29.70
CA PRO A 6 18.76 -1.37 28.79
C PRO A 6 19.87 -0.51 29.44
N ALA A 7 19.85 -0.36 30.78
CA ALA A 7 20.87 0.38 31.53
C ALA A 7 22.28 -0.24 31.47
N HIS A 8 22.41 -1.51 31.06
CA HIS A 8 23.71 -2.18 30.92
C HIS A 8 24.26 -2.16 29.50
N ILE A 9 23.55 -1.56 28.54
CA ILE A 9 24.04 -1.43 27.18
C ILE A 9 25.08 -0.31 27.15
N PRO A 10 26.35 -0.60 26.77
CA PRO A 10 27.37 0.44 26.68
C PRO A 10 26.98 1.55 25.70
N GLU A 11 27.24 2.81 26.06
CA GLU A 11 26.92 3.98 25.21
C GLU A 11 27.49 3.86 23.79
N ARG A 12 28.68 3.29 23.63
CA ARG A 12 29.29 3.03 22.32
C ARG A 12 28.44 2.15 21.38
N ILE A 13 27.63 1.24 21.94
CA ILE A 13 26.73 0.37 21.18
C ILE A 13 25.45 1.14 20.81
N LEU A 14 24.92 1.93 21.75
CA LEU A 14 23.78 2.83 21.50
C LEU A 14 24.10 3.87 20.43
N ALA A 15 25.32 4.43 20.46
CA ALA A 15 25.82 5.42 19.51
C ALA A 15 26.21 4.83 18.15
N ALA A 16 26.66 3.58 18.10
CA ALA A 16 27.05 2.91 16.85
C ALA A 16 25.85 2.48 15.97
N GLY A 17 24.64 2.44 16.52
CA GLY A 17 23.45 1.92 15.83
C GLY A 17 22.61 2.97 15.07
N ASN A 18 22.89 4.26 15.24
CA ASN A 18 22.08 5.31 14.65
C ASN A 18 22.60 5.69 13.26
N ARG A 19 21.81 5.36 12.23
CA ARG A 19 22.05 5.88 10.88
C ARG A 19 21.97 7.40 10.89
N GLU A 20 22.84 8.06 10.15
CA GLU A 20 22.72 9.49 9.88
C GLU A 20 21.38 9.81 9.22
N THR A 21 20.79 10.94 9.57
CA THR A 21 19.55 11.41 8.95
C THR A 21 19.78 11.69 7.47
N LEU A 22 18.91 11.14 6.62
CA LEU A 22 18.93 11.43 5.18
C LEU A 22 18.31 12.80 4.90
N ARG A 23 18.71 13.42 3.78
CA ARG A 23 18.06 14.62 3.27
C ARG A 23 16.54 14.36 3.03
N PRO A 24 15.65 15.32 3.32
CA PRO A 24 14.20 15.15 3.14
C PRO A 24 13.81 14.85 1.69
N LEU A 25 12.83 13.96 1.51
CA LEU A 25 12.11 13.73 0.25
C LEU A 25 10.68 14.24 0.39
N HIS A 26 10.29 15.16 -0.48
CA HIS A 26 8.92 15.65 -0.55
C HIS A 26 8.22 15.08 -1.78
N ILE A 27 7.13 14.34 -1.56
CA ILE A 27 6.22 13.86 -2.61
C ILE A 27 4.91 14.62 -2.45
N THR A 28 4.63 15.54 -3.37
CA THR A 28 3.46 16.43 -3.29
C THR A 28 2.67 16.40 -4.60
N GLN A 29 1.34 16.40 -4.51
CA GLN A 29 0.42 16.52 -5.65
C GLN A 29 -0.51 17.70 -5.41
N PRO A 30 -0.10 18.94 -5.76
CA PRO A 30 -0.86 20.15 -5.42
C PRO A 30 -2.28 20.15 -6.02
N ASP A 31 -2.44 19.53 -7.19
CA ASP A 31 -3.73 19.41 -7.89
C ASP A 31 -4.49 18.11 -7.54
N GLY A 32 -3.99 17.37 -6.54
CA GLY A 32 -4.56 16.10 -6.11
C GLY A 32 -4.13 14.89 -6.95
N PRO A 33 -4.66 13.70 -6.63
CA PRO A 33 -4.30 12.47 -7.33
C PRO A 33 -5.02 12.33 -8.67
N SER A 34 -4.43 11.59 -9.61
CA SER A 34 -5.06 11.26 -10.90
C SER A 34 -6.07 10.11 -10.84
N PHE A 35 -6.47 9.69 -9.63
CA PHE A 35 -7.48 8.66 -9.41
C PHE A 35 -8.67 9.25 -8.64
N THR A 36 -9.84 8.65 -8.82
CA THR A 36 -11.03 8.95 -8.02
C THR A 36 -11.47 7.72 -7.25
N VAL A 37 -12.10 7.97 -6.10
CA VAL A 37 -12.67 6.94 -5.23
C VAL A 37 -14.12 7.30 -4.96
N ASP A 38 -15.03 6.39 -5.32
CA ASP A 38 -16.46 6.49 -5.03
C ASP A 38 -16.90 5.25 -4.23
N GLY A 39 -17.08 5.43 -2.92
CA GLY A 39 -17.19 4.32 -1.98
C GLY A 39 -15.95 3.44 -2.03
N ASN A 40 -16.07 2.26 -2.63
CA ASN A 40 -14.96 1.33 -2.82
C ASN A 40 -14.54 1.16 -4.29
N LEU A 41 -15.13 1.91 -5.20
CA LEU A 41 -14.78 1.92 -6.61
C LEU A 41 -13.63 2.89 -6.86
N VAL A 42 -12.51 2.35 -7.32
CA VAL A 42 -11.35 3.11 -7.76
C VAL A 42 -11.38 3.23 -9.28
N ARG A 43 -11.24 4.46 -9.77
CA ARG A 43 -10.97 4.74 -11.19
C ARG A 43 -9.65 5.45 -11.32
N TRP A 44 -8.77 4.92 -12.16
CA TRP A 44 -7.45 5.49 -12.39
C TRP A 44 -7.02 5.23 -13.82
N GLN A 45 -6.77 6.30 -14.59
CA GLN A 45 -6.57 6.19 -16.04
C GLN A 45 -7.72 5.41 -16.67
N ASN A 46 -7.42 4.34 -17.42
CA ASN A 46 -8.38 3.46 -18.05
C ASN A 46 -8.83 2.30 -17.16
N TRP A 47 -8.37 2.23 -15.91
CA TRP A 47 -8.72 1.15 -14.97
C TRP A 47 -9.95 1.50 -14.14
N SER A 48 -10.78 0.48 -13.93
CA SER A 48 -11.93 0.52 -13.02
C SER A 48 -11.94 -0.77 -12.22
N LEU A 49 -11.94 -0.67 -10.89
CA LEU A 49 -11.93 -1.81 -9.98
C LEU A 49 -12.55 -1.47 -8.63
N ARG A 50 -13.14 -2.45 -7.96
CA ARG A 50 -13.62 -2.31 -6.58
C ARG A 50 -12.63 -2.93 -5.61
N VAL A 51 -12.20 -2.16 -4.61
CA VAL A 51 -11.31 -2.61 -3.55
C VAL A 51 -12.13 -3.05 -2.36
N GLY A 52 -11.94 -4.27 -1.88
CA GLY A 52 -12.56 -4.80 -0.67
C GLY A 52 -11.50 -5.29 0.30
N PHE A 53 -11.90 -5.55 1.54
CA PHE A 53 -11.00 -6.10 2.56
C PHE A 53 -11.71 -7.14 3.41
N ASN A 54 -11.02 -8.22 3.77
CA ASN A 54 -11.50 -9.19 4.76
C ASN A 54 -10.35 -9.74 5.62
N HIS A 55 -10.71 -10.38 6.75
CA HIS A 55 -9.74 -10.84 7.76
C HIS A 55 -8.84 -11.99 7.30
N ARG A 56 -9.23 -12.75 6.27
CA ARG A 56 -8.49 -13.93 5.81
C ARG A 56 -7.52 -13.60 4.68
N GLU A 57 -7.98 -12.84 3.70
CA GLU A 57 -7.24 -12.57 2.46
C GLU A 57 -6.62 -11.17 2.43
N GLY A 58 -6.98 -10.31 3.38
CA GLY A 58 -6.61 -8.90 3.34
C GLY A 58 -7.30 -8.19 2.18
N MET A 59 -6.52 -7.54 1.31
CA MET A 59 -7.03 -6.80 0.16
C MET A 59 -7.58 -7.74 -0.92
N THR A 60 -8.78 -7.44 -1.39
CA THR A 60 -9.45 -8.14 -2.50
C THR A 60 -9.82 -7.13 -3.58
N LEU A 61 -9.67 -7.50 -4.85
CA LEU A 61 -10.05 -6.69 -5.99
C LEU A 61 -11.22 -7.36 -6.70
N HIS A 62 -12.26 -6.60 -7.05
CA HIS A 62 -13.48 -7.09 -7.68
C HIS A 62 -13.80 -6.30 -8.94
N THR A 63 -14.41 -6.97 -9.93
CA THR A 63 -14.88 -6.37 -11.19
C THR A 63 -13.81 -5.52 -11.86
N VAL A 64 -12.62 -6.09 -12.04
CA VAL A 64 -11.48 -5.40 -12.64
C VAL A 64 -11.71 -5.29 -14.14
N ARG A 65 -11.76 -4.04 -14.63
CA ARG A 65 -12.01 -3.70 -16.02
C ARG A 65 -10.98 -2.72 -16.53
N TYR A 66 -10.75 -2.78 -17.84
CA TYR A 66 -9.91 -1.83 -18.57
C TYR A 66 -10.70 -1.22 -19.72
N ARG A 67 -10.62 0.11 -19.87
CA ARG A 67 -11.20 0.85 -20.99
C ARG A 67 -10.24 0.85 -22.18
N ASP A 68 -10.65 0.18 -23.25
CA ASP A 68 -9.92 0.02 -24.50
C ASP A 68 -10.69 0.76 -25.61
N GLY A 69 -10.36 2.04 -25.81
CA GLY A 69 -11.18 2.98 -26.59
C GLY A 69 -12.56 3.17 -25.98
N ASP A 70 -13.61 2.94 -26.78
CA ASP A 70 -15.00 3.05 -26.33
C ASP A 70 -15.52 1.80 -25.60
N ARG A 71 -14.70 0.74 -25.50
CA ARG A 71 -15.11 -0.54 -24.93
C ARG A 71 -14.53 -0.76 -23.54
N GLU A 72 -15.39 -1.07 -22.57
CA GLU A 72 -14.94 -1.66 -21.30
C GLU A 72 -14.74 -3.18 -21.45
N ARG A 73 -13.51 -3.64 -21.19
CA ARG A 73 -13.14 -5.06 -21.25
C ARG A 73 -12.98 -5.60 -19.84
N SER A 74 -13.63 -6.72 -19.57
CA SER A 74 -13.46 -7.46 -18.31
C SER A 74 -12.07 -8.11 -18.28
N ILE A 75 -11.33 -7.89 -17.18
CA ILE A 75 -10.01 -8.47 -16.96
C ILE A 75 -10.09 -9.59 -15.93
N ALA A 76 -10.70 -9.32 -14.77
CA ALA A 76 -10.91 -10.31 -13.73
C ALA A 76 -12.19 -10.01 -12.94
N HIS A 77 -12.93 -11.06 -12.59
CA HIS A 77 -14.07 -10.92 -11.68
C HIS A 77 -13.61 -10.67 -10.23
N ARG A 78 -12.60 -11.41 -9.76
CA ARG A 78 -12.05 -11.29 -8.41
C ARG A 78 -10.58 -11.69 -8.37
N MET A 79 -9.76 -10.95 -7.63
CA MET A 79 -8.35 -11.27 -7.36
C MET A 79 -8.02 -11.03 -5.87
N SER A 80 -7.24 -11.92 -5.27
CA SER A 80 -6.76 -11.82 -3.89
C SER A 80 -5.59 -12.79 -3.66
N PHE A 81 -4.91 -12.64 -2.53
CA PHE A 81 -4.03 -13.68 -2.00
C PHE A 81 -4.86 -14.65 -1.16
N ALA A 82 -4.95 -15.91 -1.60
CA ALA A 82 -5.83 -16.90 -1.00
C ALA A 82 -5.19 -17.72 0.13
N GLU A 83 -3.85 -17.81 0.15
CA GLU A 83 -3.02 -18.52 1.15
C GLU A 83 -1.54 -18.10 1.00
N MET A 84 -0.66 -18.47 1.95
CA MET A 84 0.80 -18.28 1.90
C MET A 84 1.56 -19.52 2.37
#